data_AF-A0A9X2XVE0-F1
#
_entry.id   AF-A0A9X2XVE0-F1
#
_cell.length_a   1.000
_cell.length_b   1.000
_cell.length_c   1.000
_cell.angle_alpha   90.00
_cell.angle_beta   90.00
_cell.angle_gamma   90.00
#
_symmetry.space_group_name_H-M   'P 1'
#
loop_
_entity.id
_entity.type
_entity.pdbx_description
1 polymer ?
#
loop_
_entity_poly.entity_id
_entity_poly.type
_entity_poly.pdbx_seq_one_letter_code
_entity_poly.pdbx_strand_id
1 'polypeptide(L)' 'MQEIVPTRIVIYAKDISNITGRKERTARKIIAQIRRRYNKKPGDLITIYEFCEHTNLNEERVRQFLTR' A
#
# COMPACT_ATOMS: atom_id res chain seq x y z
N MET A 1 -3.02 -17.00 26.96
CA MET A 1 -2.35 -15.90 26.25
C MET A 1 -3.17 -15.62 25.00
N GLN A 2 -3.70 -14.41 24.83
CA GLN A 2 -4.40 -14.07 23.58
C GLN A 2 -3.36 -13.97 22.46
N GLU A 3 -3.49 -14.77 21.40
CA GLU A 3 -2.67 -14.62 20.21
C GLU A 3 -3.05 -13.31 19.51
N ILE A 4 -2.09 -12.38 19.45
CA ILE A 4 -2.25 -11.15 18.69
C ILE A 4 -1.98 -11.50 17.23
N VAL A 5 -3.02 -11.52 16.40
CA VAL A 5 -2.86 -11.70 14.95
C VAL A 5 -2.16 -10.45 14.39
N PRO A 6 -0.96 -10.57 13.80
CA PRO A 6 -0.22 -9.42 13.31
C PRO A 6 -0.94 -8.81 12.10
N THR A 7 -1.21 -7.50 12.17
CA THR A 7 -1.81 -6.77 11.04
C THR A 7 -0.76 -6.52 9.96
N ARG A 8 -1.17 -6.67 8.69
CA ARG A 8 -0.30 -6.39 7.54
C ARG A 8 0.08 -4.90 7.46
N ILE A 9 1.37 -4.62 7.25
CA ILE A 9 1.94 -3.26 7.17
C ILE A 9 2.25 -2.85 5.71
N VAL A 10 2.37 -3.83 4.81
CA VAL A 10 2.80 -3.67 3.41
C VAL A 10 1.61 -3.63 2.47
N ILE A 11 1.72 -2.86 1.39
CA ILE A 11 0.70 -2.76 0.33
C ILE A 11 1.24 -3.22 -1.02
N TYR A 12 0.42 -3.97 -1.78
CA TYR A 12 0.75 -4.52 -3.08
C TYR A 12 -0.08 -3.89 -4.19
N ALA A 13 0.31 -4.16 -5.45
CA ALA A 13 -0.38 -3.61 -6.63
C ALA A 13 -1.87 -3.98 -6.66
N LYS A 14 -2.22 -5.17 -6.19
CA LYS A 14 -3.62 -5.62 -6.14
C LYS A 14 -4.45 -4.81 -5.14
N ASP A 15 -3.89 -4.52 -3.97
CA ASP A 15 -4.54 -3.67 -2.96
C ASP A 15 -4.78 -2.27 -3.50
N ILE A 16 -3.75 -1.65 -4.09
CA ILE A 16 -3.84 -0.31 -4.67
C ILE A 16 -4.88 -0.30 -5.79
N SER A 17 -4.92 -1.34 -6.63
CA SER A 17 -5.92 -1.50 -7.69
C SER A 17 -7.34 -1.54 -7.12
N ASN A 18 -7.56 -2.33 -6.06
CA ASN A 18 -8.86 -2.44 -5.39
C ASN A 18 -9.27 -1.13 -4.69
N ILE A 19 -8.35 -0.49 -3.95
CA ILE A 19 -8.62 0.76 -3.20
C ILE A 19 -8.91 1.93 -4.15
N THR A 20 -8.16 2.04 -5.25
CA THR A 20 -8.24 3.21 -6.15
C THR A 20 -9.19 2.99 -7.33
N GLY A 21 -9.72 1.77 -7.53
CA GLY A 21 -10.51 1.39 -8.71
C GLY A 21 -9.71 1.39 -10.02
N ARG A 22 -8.38 1.54 -9.97
CA ARG A 22 -7.54 1.62 -11.16
C ARG A 22 -7.08 0.24 -11.60
N LYS A 23 -6.78 0.09 -12.89
CA LYS A 23 -6.14 -1.13 -13.43
C LYS A 23 -4.78 -1.38 -12.74
N GLU A 24 -4.42 -2.65 -12.61
CA GLU A 24 -3.20 -3.08 -11.92
C GLU A 24 -1.91 -2.53 -12.54
N ARG A 25 -1.89 -2.26 -13.86
CA ARG A 25 -0.78 -1.55 -14.52
C ARG A 25 -0.53 -0.17 -13.92
N THR A 26 -1.60 0.57 -13.61
CA THR A 26 -1.50 1.90 -12.99
C THR A 26 -1.09 1.78 -11.53
N ALA A 27 -1.58 0.76 -10.80
CA ALA A 27 -1.12 0.46 -9.45
C ALA A 27 0.40 0.19 -9.39
N ARG A 28 0.94 -0.60 -10.32
CA ARG A 28 2.40 -0.82 -10.42
C ARG A 28 3.18 0.47 -10.69
N LYS A 29 2.62 1.39 -11.50
CA LYS A 29 3.23 2.71 -11.73
C LYS A 29 3.27 3.54 -10.44
N ILE A 30 2.18 3.54 -9.65
CA ILE A 30 2.12 4.21 -8.35
C ILE A 30 3.19 3.65 -7.41
N ILE A 31 3.33 2.32 -7.33
CA ILE A 31 4.40 1.66 -6.55
C ILE A 31 5.79 2.15 -6.99
N ALA A 32 6.05 2.22 -8.30
CA ALA A 32 7.34 2.70 -8.80
C ALA A 32 7.60 4.17 -8.45
N GLN A 33 6.57 5.02 -8.47
CA GLN A 33 6.67 6.43 -8.07
C GLN A 33 6.96 6.58 -6.58
N ILE A 34 6.26 5.82 -5.74
CA ILE A 34 6.50 5.79 -4.29
C ILE A 34 7.94 5.35 -4.00
N ARG A 35 8.41 4.26 -4.64
CA ARG A 35 9.81 3.81 -4.47
C ARG A 35 10.81 4.92 -4.81
N ARG A 36 10.60 5.64 -5.90
CA ARG A 36 11.45 6.80 -6.27
C ARG A 36 11.41 7.91 -5.22
N ARG A 37 10.23 8.25 -4.70
CA ARG A 37 10.07 9.28 -3.66
C ARG A 37 10.84 8.95 -2.38
N TYR A 38 10.86 7.68 -1.98
CA TYR A 38 11.52 7.23 -0.76
C TYR A 38 12.94 6.65 -1.01
N ASN A 39 13.53 6.85 -2.18
CA ASN A 39 14.83 6.30 -2.58
C ASN A 39 14.98 4.79 -2.35
N LYS A 40 13.90 4.04 -2.56
CA LYS A 40 13.86 2.58 -2.41
C LYS A 40 14.31 1.86 -3.68
N LYS A 41 14.94 0.70 -3.50
CA LYS A 41 15.38 -0.17 -4.59
C LYS A 41 14.21 -0.88 -5.26
N PRO A 42 14.36 -1.33 -6.52
CA PRO A 42 13.41 -2.24 -7.13
C PRO A 42 13.24 -3.50 -6.27
N GLY A 43 11.99 -3.86 -5.97
CA GLY A 43 11.67 -5.00 -5.10
C GLY A 43 11.41 -4.64 -3.65
N ASP A 44 11.93 -3.51 -3.16
CA ASP A 44 11.67 -3.06 -1.80
C ASP A 44 10.15 -2.90 -1.56
N LEU A 45 9.74 -3.29 -0.35
CA LEU A 45 8.36 -3.24 0.08
C LEU A 45 7.91 -1.80 0.29
N ILE A 46 6.62 -1.55 0.04
CA ILE A 46 5.98 -0.26 0.29
C ILE A 46 5.03 -0.44 1.46
N THR A 47 5.10 0.46 2.42
CA THR A 47 4.19 0.44 3.56
C THR A 47 2.86 1.10 3.22
N ILE A 48 1.81 0.74 3.97
CA ILE A 48 0.51 1.41 3.87
C ILE A 48 0.68 2.91 4.12
N TYR A 49 1.50 3.29 5.10
CA TYR A 49 1.84 4.68 5.40
C TYR A 49 2.41 5.42 4.18
N GLU A 50 3.44 4.86 3.53
CA GLU A 50 4.08 5.49 2.37
C GLU A 50 3.12 5.68 1.20
N PHE A 51 2.21 4.73 1.01
CA PHE A 51 1.14 4.83 0.02
C PHE A 51 0.14 5.94 0.38
N CYS A 52 -0.29 6.02 1.64
CA CYS A 52 -1.22 7.05 2.10
C CYS A 52 -0.61 8.45 1.97
N GLU A 53 0.62 8.63 2.43
CA GLU A 53 1.41 9.87 2.27
C GLU A 53 1.60 10.28 0.80
N HIS A 54 1.74 9.31 -0.11
CA HIS A 54 1.89 9.61 -1.53
C HIS A 54 0.57 9.98 -2.22
N THR A 55 -0.55 9.45 -1.74
CA THR A 55 -1.86 9.56 -2.40
C THR A 55 -2.84 10.50 -1.68
N ASN A 56 -2.44 11.04 -0.52
CA ASN A 56 -3.29 11.80 0.40
C ASN A 56 -4.57 11.05 0.80
N LEU A 57 -4.51 9.71 0.85
CA LEU A 57 -5.59 8.88 1.34
C LEU A 57 -5.48 8.72 2.86
N ASN A 58 -6.62 8.68 3.53
CA ASN A 58 -6.65 8.44 4.97
C ASN A 58 -6.26 6.98 5.28
N GLU A 59 -5.24 6.83 6.15
CA GLU A 59 -4.66 5.52 6.46
C GLU A 59 -5.64 4.57 7.16
N GLU A 60 -6.47 5.06 8.08
CA GLU A 60 -7.46 4.24 8.77
C GLU A 60 -8.47 3.65 7.79
N ARG A 61 -8.96 4.46 6.85
CA ARG A 61 -9.85 3.99 5.77
C ARG A 61 -9.16 2.97 4.89
N VAL A 62 -7.90 3.19 4.51
CA VAL A 62 -7.15 2.23 3.70
C VAL A 62 -7.00 0.88 4.43
N ARG A 63 -6.71 0.89 5.73
CA ARG A 63 -6.57 -0.34 6.54
C ARG A 63 -7.87 -1.16 6.58
N GLN A 64 -9.03 -0.51 6.62
CA GLN A 64 -10.33 -1.19 6.56
C GLN A 64 -10.52 -2.01 5.28
N PHE A 65 -9.99 -1.56 4.14
CA PHE A 65 -10.04 -2.32 2.87
C PHE A 65 -9.10 -3.53 2.83
N LEU A 66 -8.12 -3.61 3.74
CA LEU A 66 -7.10 -4.66 3.77
C LEU A 66 -7.40 -5.78 4.78
N THR A 67 -8.51 -5.68 5.53
CA THR A 67 -8.86 -6.59 6.65
C THR A 67 -9.60 -7.85 6.18
N ARG A 68 -9.10 -8.54 5.15
CA ARG A 68 -9.61 -9.86 4.72
C ARG A 68 -8.50 -10.90 4.73
#